data_AF-A0A0B8NXM4-F1
#
_entry.id   AF-A0A0B8NXM4-F1
#
_cell.length_a   1.000
_cell.length_b   1.000
_cell.length_c   1.000
_cell.angle_alpha   90.00
_cell.angle_beta   90.00
_cell.angle_gamma   90.00
#
_symmetry.space_group_name_H-M   'P 1'
#
loop_
_entity.id
_entity.type
_entity.pdbx_description
1 polymer ?
#
loop_
_entity_poly.entity_id
_entity_poly.type
_entity_poly.pdbx_seq_one_letter_code
_entity_poly.pdbx_strand_id
1 'polypeptide(L)'
;MTFLQQNYSERAFLSFNHPSRKHEVMIEYMRELHNAGPDIIIGMEGAPGHQRNPEARGSYEMEHPIFLKEYAEDYQGPAYHGRTYGGFDYMTARMGGVWDALLSEGRRISIFAHSDFHSMAKDFWPGEYSKSHIYLEQETQKGLLDAIKGGQSFVTHGDLISELEFIAQGENDVSNSTRMGGDLVVPAGENVTVSISMNLPEANNNGDKPDLKFVDVIAGYVTGKIDPTDPEFNKPFADDVSVIQSFEKGTQDG
;
A
#
# COMPACT_ATOMS: atom_id res chain seq x y z
N MET A 1 2.40 3.91 22.38
CA MET A 1 1.91 2.81 21.52
C MET A 1 1.50 1.57 22.32
N THR A 2 2.38 1.00 23.16
CA THR A 2 2.12 -0.22 23.95
C THR A 2 0.81 -0.21 24.75
N PHE A 3 0.45 0.94 25.34
CA PHE A 3 -0.84 1.08 26.03
C PHE A 3 -2.05 0.84 25.11
N LEU A 4 -2.02 1.37 23.88
CA LEU A 4 -3.09 1.17 22.90
C LEU A 4 -3.16 -0.31 22.47
N GLN A 5 -2.01 -0.92 22.21
CA GLN A 5 -1.92 -2.33 21.87
C GLN A 5 -2.54 -3.23 22.94
N GLN A 6 -2.27 -2.95 24.22
CA GLN A 6 -2.76 -3.78 25.34
C GLN A 6 -4.24 -3.57 25.67
N ASN A 7 -4.78 -2.37 25.45
CA ASN A 7 -6.10 -1.99 25.95
C ASN A 7 -7.14 -1.76 24.84
N TYR A 8 -6.71 -1.55 23.60
CA TYR A 8 -7.55 -1.08 22.50
C TYR A 8 -7.25 -1.74 21.15
N SER A 9 -6.44 -2.80 21.08
CA SER A 9 -6.11 -3.47 19.81
C SER A 9 -7.33 -3.87 19.00
N GLU A 10 -8.43 -4.28 19.62
CA GLU A 10 -9.66 -4.67 18.91
C GLU A 10 -10.56 -3.50 18.49
N ARG A 11 -10.28 -2.27 18.95
CA ARG A 11 -11.20 -1.13 18.87
C ARG A 11 -10.57 0.14 18.30
N ALA A 12 -9.26 0.16 18.12
CA ALA A 12 -8.53 1.30 17.61
C ALA A 12 -7.51 0.86 16.57
N PHE A 13 -7.26 1.77 15.63
CA PHE A 13 -6.16 1.67 14.70
C PHE A 13 -5.61 3.08 14.44
N LEU A 14 -4.40 3.14 13.91
CA LEU A 14 -3.70 4.33 13.49
C LEU A 14 -3.02 4.04 12.15
N SER A 15 -2.91 5.07 11.33
CA SER A 15 -2.15 5.05 10.09
C SER A 15 -1.22 6.25 10.03
N PHE A 16 -0.12 6.13 9.30
CA PHE A 16 0.74 7.27 9.00
C PHE A 16 0.08 8.16 7.97
N ASN A 17 -0.18 9.42 8.32
CA ASN A 17 -0.75 10.38 7.40
C ASN A 17 0.36 11.01 6.57
N HIS A 18 0.27 10.88 5.24
CA HIS A 18 1.13 11.52 4.27
C HIS A 18 2.64 11.42 4.59
N PRO A 19 3.19 10.19 4.67
CA PRO A 19 4.46 9.94 5.36
C PRO A 19 5.66 10.65 4.70
N SER A 20 5.65 10.83 3.37
CA SER A 20 6.74 11.55 2.70
C SER A 20 6.59 13.08 2.72
N ARG A 21 5.47 13.66 3.21
CA ARG A 21 5.19 15.11 3.13
C ARG A 21 6.32 15.99 3.63
N LYS A 22 6.86 15.63 4.80
CA LYS A 22 7.76 16.45 5.61
C LYS A 22 9.11 15.79 5.92
N HIS A 23 9.32 14.55 5.47
CA HIS A 23 10.49 13.74 5.88
C HIS A 23 10.62 13.60 7.40
N GLU A 24 9.49 13.58 8.11
CA GLU A 24 9.45 13.34 9.56
C GLU A 24 9.16 11.87 9.91
N VAL A 25 8.68 11.10 8.93
CA VAL A 25 8.40 9.67 9.07
C VAL A 25 9.43 8.91 8.27
N MET A 26 10.34 8.23 8.97
CA MET A 26 11.36 7.35 8.39
C MET A 26 11.05 5.90 8.75
N ILE A 27 11.65 4.95 8.04
CA ILE A 27 11.29 3.53 8.20
C ILE A 27 11.54 3.00 9.61
N GLU A 28 12.59 3.45 10.28
CA GLU A 28 12.92 3.05 11.65
C GLU A 28 11.81 3.46 12.63
N TYR A 29 11.23 4.65 12.44
CA TYR A 29 10.12 5.12 13.24
C TYR A 29 8.85 4.28 12.98
N MET A 30 8.60 3.92 11.72
CA MET A 30 7.50 3.03 11.36
C MET A 30 7.67 1.64 11.99
N ARG A 31 8.89 1.09 11.94
CA ARG A 31 9.24 -0.20 12.53
C ARG A 31 9.08 -0.19 14.04
N GLU A 32 9.57 0.85 14.73
CA GLU A 32 9.44 1.01 16.19
C GLU A 32 7.98 1.05 16.64
N LEU A 33 7.15 1.88 15.98
CA LEU A 33 5.75 1.98 16.32
C LEU A 33 5.00 0.68 16.05
N HIS A 34 5.26 0.02 14.91
CA HIS A 34 4.64 -1.26 14.60
C HIS A 34 5.18 -2.39 15.51
N ASN A 35 6.42 -2.34 15.99
CA ASN A 35 6.92 -3.27 17.01
C ASN A 35 6.13 -3.11 18.32
N ALA A 36 5.85 -1.87 18.72
CA ALA A 36 5.14 -1.57 19.95
C ALA A 36 3.60 -1.73 19.86
N GLY A 37 3.04 -1.74 18.65
CA GLY A 37 1.60 -1.86 18.42
C GLY A 37 1.25 -2.43 17.05
N PRO A 38 1.55 -3.72 16.79
CA PRO A 38 1.29 -4.35 15.50
C PRO A 38 -0.20 -4.45 15.16
N ASP A 39 -1.08 -4.43 16.16
CA ASP A 39 -2.53 -4.44 15.94
C ASP A 39 -3.14 -3.03 15.96
N ILE A 40 -2.31 -2.00 16.12
CA ILE A 40 -2.72 -0.59 16.13
C ILE A 40 -2.24 0.11 14.86
N ILE A 41 -0.98 -0.05 14.47
CA ILE A 41 -0.45 0.52 13.23
C ILE A 41 -0.84 -0.37 12.06
N ILE A 42 -1.77 0.07 11.21
CA ILE A 42 -2.37 -0.77 10.16
C ILE A 42 -2.07 -0.31 8.75
N GLY A 43 -1.40 0.84 8.58
CA GLY A 43 -1.14 1.36 7.25
C GLY A 43 -0.65 2.79 7.20
N MET A 44 -0.73 3.35 6.00
CA MET A 44 -0.37 4.73 5.71
C MET A 44 -1.23 5.32 4.59
N GLU A 45 -1.37 6.64 4.57
CA GLU A 45 -1.89 7.37 3.42
C GLU A 45 -0.83 7.35 2.30
N GLY A 46 -0.81 6.26 1.53
CA GLY A 46 0.08 6.10 0.38
C GLY A 46 -0.50 6.64 -0.92
N ALA A 47 -1.77 7.07 -0.91
CA ALA A 47 -2.42 7.76 -2.02
C ALA A 47 -2.92 9.13 -1.52
N PRO A 48 -2.07 10.16 -1.52
CA PRO A 48 -2.37 11.41 -0.85
C PRO A 48 -3.52 12.17 -1.50
N GLY A 49 -4.24 12.96 -0.70
CA GLY A 49 -5.17 13.99 -1.15
C GLY A 49 -4.50 15.11 -1.98
N HIS A 50 -5.14 16.29 -2.07
CA HIS A 50 -4.56 17.45 -2.78
C HIS A 50 -4.12 17.17 -4.24
N GLN A 51 -4.73 16.19 -4.92
CA GLN A 51 -4.36 15.78 -6.28
C GLN A 51 -4.65 16.85 -7.34
N ARG A 52 -5.50 17.84 -7.01
CA ARG A 52 -5.83 18.98 -7.85
C ARG A 52 -4.88 20.17 -7.64
N ASN A 53 -4.01 20.15 -6.63
CA ASN A 53 -3.09 21.25 -6.36
C ASN A 53 -2.16 21.50 -7.57
N PRO A 54 -2.24 22.67 -8.21
CA PRO A 54 -1.47 22.96 -9.43
C PRO A 54 0.02 23.20 -9.15
N GLU A 55 0.39 23.58 -7.93
CA GLU A 55 1.78 23.83 -7.54
C GLU A 55 2.53 22.52 -7.27
N ALA A 56 1.90 21.65 -6.45
CA ALA A 56 2.45 20.35 -6.10
C ALA A 56 1.32 19.36 -5.82
N ARG A 57 1.16 18.33 -6.68
CA ARG A 57 0.21 17.24 -6.43
C ARG A 57 0.54 16.55 -5.12
N GLY A 58 -0.46 16.39 -4.25
CA GLY A 58 -0.24 15.89 -2.89
C GLY A 58 0.15 16.98 -1.88
N SER A 59 0.42 18.22 -2.29
CA SER A 59 0.87 19.30 -1.38
C SER A 59 2.09 18.89 -0.52
N TYR A 60 3.07 18.22 -1.11
CA TYR A 60 4.33 17.91 -0.44
C TYR A 60 5.09 19.21 -0.10
N GLU A 61 5.74 19.24 1.08
CA GLU A 61 6.48 20.41 1.56
C GLU A 61 8.00 20.23 1.40
N MET A 62 8.49 19.00 1.57
CA MET A 62 9.91 18.67 1.51
C MET A 62 10.24 17.87 0.24
N GLU A 63 10.44 18.57 -0.87
CA GLU A 63 10.67 17.92 -2.18
C GLU A 63 12.11 17.47 -2.42
N HIS A 64 13.07 17.86 -1.56
CA HIS A 64 14.47 17.50 -1.77
C HIS A 64 14.71 15.99 -1.51
N PRO A 65 15.21 15.23 -2.50
CA PRO A 65 15.44 13.80 -2.34
C PRO A 65 16.52 13.51 -1.30
N ILE A 66 16.28 12.51 -0.46
CA ILE A 66 17.25 11.98 0.50
C ILE A 66 17.87 10.72 -0.09
N PHE A 67 19.18 10.74 -0.25
CA PHE A 67 19.99 9.58 -0.65
C PHE A 67 20.73 9.03 0.55
N LEU A 68 20.74 7.71 0.71
CA LEU A 68 21.54 7.01 1.72
C LEU A 68 22.81 6.50 1.06
N LYS A 69 23.94 7.13 1.37
CA LYS A 69 25.21 6.89 0.67
C LYS A 69 25.77 5.49 0.97
N GLU A 70 25.50 5.00 2.18
CA GLU A 70 25.82 3.67 2.65
C GLU A 70 25.17 2.56 1.81
N TYR A 71 24.05 2.84 1.14
CA TYR A 71 23.32 1.90 0.31
C TYR A 71 23.39 2.25 -1.19
N ALA A 72 24.30 3.12 -1.60
CA ALA A 72 24.37 3.60 -2.98
C ALA A 72 24.66 2.51 -4.02
N GLU A 73 25.26 1.39 -3.60
CA GLU A 73 25.53 0.23 -4.46
C GLU A 73 24.31 -0.69 -4.58
N ASP A 74 23.47 -0.76 -3.54
CA ASP A 74 22.34 -1.68 -3.45
C ASP A 74 21.01 -1.06 -3.90
N TYR A 75 20.83 0.25 -3.68
CA TYR A 75 19.57 0.94 -3.91
C TYR A 75 19.72 2.15 -4.83
N GLN A 76 19.16 2.02 -6.04
CA GLN A 76 19.22 3.08 -7.04
C GLN A 76 18.12 4.12 -6.81
N GLY A 77 18.54 5.37 -6.64
CA GLY A 77 17.67 6.53 -6.50
C GLY A 77 17.52 6.98 -5.03
N PRO A 78 16.63 7.95 -4.78
CA PRO A 78 16.44 8.45 -3.43
C PRO A 78 15.68 7.45 -2.56
N ALA A 79 16.13 7.30 -1.32
CA ALA A 79 15.43 6.53 -0.29
C ALA A 79 14.11 7.20 0.10
N TYR A 80 14.12 8.53 0.20
CA TYR A 80 12.94 9.33 0.52
C TYR A 80 12.81 10.52 -0.41
N HIS A 81 11.59 10.86 -0.79
CA HIS A 81 11.31 11.98 -1.69
C HIS A 81 9.90 12.50 -1.42
N GLY A 82 9.75 13.76 -1.03
CA GLY A 82 8.44 14.35 -0.78
C GLY A 82 7.80 14.75 -2.09
N ARG A 83 7.21 13.78 -2.79
CA ARG A 83 6.47 13.99 -4.03
C ARG A 83 5.49 12.87 -4.28
N THR A 84 4.57 13.11 -5.21
CA THR A 84 3.91 12.00 -5.88
C THR A 84 4.86 11.30 -6.88
N TYR A 85 4.71 9.99 -6.97
CA TYR A 85 5.35 9.12 -7.94
C TYR A 85 4.26 8.24 -8.55
N GLY A 86 3.91 8.47 -9.82
CA GLY A 86 2.73 7.83 -10.43
C GLY A 86 1.38 8.24 -9.84
N GLY A 87 1.31 9.37 -9.11
CA GLY A 87 0.11 9.85 -8.43
C GLY A 87 -0.04 9.35 -6.98
N PHE A 88 0.86 8.50 -6.52
CA PHE A 88 0.91 7.94 -5.16
C PHE A 88 2.10 8.51 -4.38
N ASP A 89 2.16 8.30 -3.07
CA ASP A 89 3.32 8.67 -2.26
C ASP A 89 4.57 7.90 -2.70
N TYR A 90 5.72 8.55 -2.70
CA TYR A 90 6.99 7.93 -3.10
C TYR A 90 7.33 6.68 -2.27
N MET A 91 7.04 6.68 -0.96
CA MET A 91 7.25 5.51 -0.09
C MET A 91 6.38 4.30 -0.47
N THR A 92 5.25 4.55 -1.15
CA THR A 92 4.32 3.51 -1.61
C THR A 92 4.65 3.04 -3.02
N ALA A 93 4.88 3.96 -3.94
CA ALA A 93 4.94 3.63 -5.37
C ALA A 93 6.32 3.20 -5.86
N ARG A 94 7.37 3.40 -5.05
CA ARG A 94 8.71 2.95 -5.41
C ARG A 94 8.84 1.45 -5.14
N MET A 95 8.92 0.66 -6.21
CA MET A 95 9.22 -0.78 -6.13
C MET A 95 10.54 -1.02 -5.40
N GLY A 96 10.52 -1.95 -4.45
CA GLY A 96 11.60 -2.24 -3.50
C GLY A 96 11.73 -1.20 -2.40
N GLY A 97 10.92 -0.15 -2.36
CA GLY A 97 11.03 0.97 -1.41
C GLY A 97 10.48 0.65 -0.02
N VAL A 98 10.12 1.71 0.72
CA VAL A 98 9.73 1.62 2.14
C VAL A 98 8.54 0.69 2.37
N TRP A 99 7.51 0.76 1.53
CA TRP A 99 6.35 -0.12 1.69
C TRP A 99 6.73 -1.59 1.54
N ASP A 100 7.49 -1.92 0.50
CA ASP A 100 7.91 -3.29 0.24
C ASP A 100 8.88 -3.81 1.32
N ALA A 101 9.75 -2.97 1.86
CA ALA A 101 10.58 -3.30 3.01
C ALA A 101 9.74 -3.71 4.23
N LEU A 102 8.71 -2.92 4.57
CA LEU A 102 7.80 -3.24 5.66
C LEU A 102 7.03 -4.55 5.41
N LEU A 103 6.56 -4.76 4.17
CA LEU A 103 5.87 -6.01 3.78
C LEU A 103 6.81 -7.23 3.85
N SER A 104 8.07 -7.11 3.41
CA SER A 104 9.07 -8.18 3.50
C SER A 104 9.39 -8.59 4.95
N GLU A 105 9.20 -7.68 5.91
CA GLU A 105 9.34 -8.00 7.34
C GLU A 105 8.10 -8.70 7.93
N GLY A 106 7.07 -8.93 7.11
CA GLY A 106 5.78 -9.44 7.53
C GLY A 106 4.93 -8.42 8.30
N ARG A 107 5.20 -7.11 8.13
CA ARG A 107 4.38 -6.04 8.73
C ARG A 107 3.19 -5.76 7.82
N ARG A 108 1.99 -5.84 8.37
CA ARG A 108 0.73 -5.64 7.63
C ARG A 108 0.42 -4.14 7.54
N ILE A 109 1.02 -3.47 6.55
CA ILE A 109 0.85 -2.04 6.30
C ILE A 109 0.01 -1.87 5.04
N SER A 110 -1.26 -1.49 5.21
CA SER A 110 -2.18 -1.21 4.11
C SER A 110 -2.02 0.22 3.59
N ILE A 111 -2.43 0.45 2.34
CA ILE A 111 -2.41 1.77 1.73
C ILE A 111 -3.83 2.33 1.72
N PHE A 112 -3.96 3.56 2.19
CA PHE A 112 -5.21 4.32 2.15
C PHE A 112 -5.06 5.59 1.31
N ALA A 113 -6.20 6.00 0.77
CA ALA A 113 -6.40 7.30 0.17
C ALA A 113 -7.31 8.16 1.05
N HIS A 114 -6.89 9.40 1.31
CA HIS A 114 -7.70 10.42 1.96
C HIS A 114 -7.95 11.58 0.99
N SER A 115 -9.00 12.36 1.23
CA SER A 115 -9.28 13.54 0.39
C SER A 115 -8.38 14.73 0.73
N ASP A 116 -7.98 14.84 2.00
CA ASP A 116 -7.34 16.03 2.60
C ASP A 116 -8.07 17.34 2.24
N PHE A 117 -9.41 17.28 2.12
CA PHE A 117 -10.22 18.37 1.60
C PHE A 117 -10.21 19.59 2.51
N HIS A 118 -9.63 20.67 2.03
CA HIS A 118 -9.59 21.99 2.69
C HIS A 118 -10.21 23.09 1.81
N SER A 119 -10.18 22.92 0.48
CA SER A 119 -10.73 23.90 -0.46
C SER A 119 -10.92 23.33 -1.87
N MET A 120 -11.90 23.85 -2.59
CA MET A 120 -12.08 23.56 -4.03
C MET A 120 -10.93 24.06 -4.92
N ALA A 121 -9.99 24.84 -4.39
CA ALA A 121 -8.87 25.35 -5.17
C ALA A 121 -7.78 24.29 -5.40
N LYS A 122 -7.52 23.46 -4.38
CA LYS A 122 -6.45 22.44 -4.39
C LYS A 122 -6.97 21.01 -4.33
N ASP A 123 -8.28 20.85 -4.07
CA ASP A 123 -8.87 19.57 -3.72
C ASP A 123 -10.02 19.21 -4.66
N PHE A 124 -10.19 17.90 -4.82
CA PHE A 124 -11.42 17.28 -5.28
C PHE A 124 -12.31 17.02 -4.07
N TRP A 125 -13.63 17.01 -4.25
CA TRP A 125 -14.55 16.61 -3.18
C TRP A 125 -14.19 15.22 -2.63
N PRO A 126 -14.47 14.93 -1.35
CA PRO A 126 -14.29 13.59 -0.81
C PRO A 126 -14.98 12.54 -1.68
N GLY A 127 -14.22 11.55 -2.16
CA GLY A 127 -14.72 10.50 -3.05
C GLY A 127 -14.89 10.90 -4.53
N GLU A 128 -14.47 12.10 -4.95
CA GLU A 128 -14.53 12.50 -6.36
C GLU A 128 -13.35 11.94 -7.17
N TYR A 129 -12.15 11.93 -6.60
CA TYR A 129 -10.95 11.45 -7.32
C TYR A 129 -10.20 10.36 -6.55
N SER A 130 -9.94 10.58 -5.26
CA SER A 130 -9.22 9.64 -4.38
C SER A 130 -10.22 8.80 -3.58
N LYS A 131 -10.12 7.47 -3.68
CA LYS A 131 -10.99 6.52 -2.96
C LYS A 131 -10.18 5.38 -2.34
N SER A 132 -10.55 5.00 -1.12
CA SER A 132 -10.21 3.72 -0.53
C SER A 132 -11.42 2.82 -0.62
N HIS A 133 -11.27 1.65 -1.23
CA HIS A 133 -12.29 0.61 -1.30
C HIS A 133 -11.96 -0.43 -0.25
N ILE A 134 -12.92 -0.75 0.61
CA ILE A 134 -12.75 -1.68 1.74
C ILE A 134 -13.82 -2.75 1.60
N TYR A 135 -13.40 -4.01 1.56
CA TYR A 135 -14.34 -5.13 1.49
C TYR A 135 -14.91 -5.42 2.89
N LEU A 136 -16.24 -5.40 3.02
CA LEU A 136 -16.93 -5.69 4.27
C LEU A 136 -17.67 -7.01 4.16
N GLU A 137 -17.32 -7.98 5.01
CA GLU A 137 -18.16 -9.18 5.20
C GLU A 137 -19.44 -8.86 5.96
N GLN A 138 -19.37 -7.88 6.86
CA GLN A 138 -20.47 -7.46 7.72
C GLN A 138 -20.50 -5.94 7.80
N GLU A 139 -21.65 -5.35 7.49
CA GLU A 139 -21.90 -3.91 7.60
C GLU A 139 -22.13 -3.48 9.07
N THR A 140 -21.12 -3.68 9.90
CA THR A 140 -21.12 -3.28 11.31
C THR A 140 -19.84 -2.51 11.64
N GLN A 141 -19.83 -1.77 12.75
CA GLN A 141 -18.60 -1.09 13.20
C GLN A 141 -17.45 -2.09 13.40
N LYS A 142 -17.74 -3.28 13.95
CA LYS A 142 -16.75 -4.33 14.12
C LYS A 142 -16.27 -4.85 12.76
N GLY A 143 -17.19 -5.14 11.83
CA GLY A 143 -16.85 -5.59 10.48
C GLY A 143 -15.98 -4.58 9.72
N LEU A 144 -16.26 -3.28 9.86
CA LEU A 144 -15.42 -2.22 9.30
C LEU A 144 -14.01 -2.21 9.92
N LEU A 145 -13.91 -2.31 11.25
CA LEU A 145 -12.61 -2.41 11.92
C LEU A 145 -11.84 -3.65 11.47
N ASP A 146 -12.48 -4.81 11.45
CA ASP A 146 -11.87 -6.06 11.01
C ASP A 146 -11.36 -5.96 9.57
N ALA A 147 -12.14 -5.37 8.66
CA ALA A 147 -11.76 -5.18 7.26
C ALA A 147 -10.57 -4.23 7.07
N ILE A 148 -10.60 -3.07 7.75
CA ILE A 148 -9.48 -2.10 7.73
C ILE A 148 -8.20 -2.76 8.24
N LYS A 149 -8.30 -3.49 9.36
CA LYS A 149 -7.16 -4.16 9.98
C LYS A 149 -6.68 -5.38 9.18
N GLY A 150 -7.58 -6.06 8.49
CA GLY A 150 -7.29 -7.22 7.65
C GLY A 150 -6.62 -6.87 6.32
N GLY A 151 -6.60 -5.59 5.93
CA GLY A 151 -5.97 -5.13 4.70
C GLY A 151 -6.71 -5.56 3.43
N GLN A 152 -8.00 -5.88 3.55
CA GLN A 152 -8.88 -6.19 2.42
C GLN A 152 -9.32 -4.88 1.74
N SER A 153 -8.34 -4.16 1.20
CA SER A 153 -8.55 -2.83 0.65
C SER A 153 -7.64 -2.51 -0.52
N PHE A 154 -8.16 -1.72 -1.46
CA PHE A 154 -7.37 -1.12 -2.52
C PHE A 154 -7.73 0.35 -2.68
N VAL A 155 -6.87 1.11 -3.35
CA VAL A 155 -7.06 2.54 -3.54
C VAL A 155 -7.08 2.89 -5.02
N THR A 156 -7.86 3.90 -5.37
CA THR A 156 -7.98 4.37 -6.74
C THR A 156 -7.91 5.88 -6.81
N HIS A 157 -7.19 6.35 -7.82
CA HIS A 157 -7.26 7.73 -8.31
C HIS A 157 -8.01 7.77 -9.64
N GLY A 158 -8.99 8.66 -9.75
CA GLY A 158 -9.73 8.90 -10.99
C GLY A 158 -10.56 7.71 -11.47
N ASP A 159 -11.00 6.84 -10.55
CA ASP A 159 -11.85 5.68 -10.83
C ASP A 159 -11.29 4.75 -11.92
N LEU A 160 -9.97 4.50 -11.91
CA LEU A 160 -9.33 3.61 -12.89
C LEU A 160 -9.99 2.22 -12.92
N ILE A 161 -10.31 1.69 -11.74
CA ILE A 161 -11.12 0.49 -11.53
C ILE A 161 -12.12 0.77 -10.40
N SER A 162 -13.23 0.04 -10.35
CA SER A 162 -14.25 0.16 -9.29
C SER A 162 -14.28 -1.03 -8.35
N GLU A 163 -13.72 -2.17 -8.76
CA GLU A 163 -13.65 -3.41 -7.98
C GLU A 163 -12.32 -4.10 -8.29
N LEU A 164 -11.77 -4.79 -7.28
CA LEU A 164 -10.58 -5.62 -7.38
C LEU A 164 -10.77 -6.86 -6.50
N GLU A 165 -10.69 -8.04 -7.11
CA GLU A 165 -10.64 -9.32 -6.42
C GLU A 165 -9.26 -9.94 -6.66
N PHE A 166 -8.61 -10.31 -5.56
CA PHE A 166 -7.33 -11.01 -5.57
C PHE A 166 -7.49 -12.28 -4.75
N ILE A 167 -7.31 -13.43 -5.37
CA ILE A 167 -7.44 -14.75 -4.74
C ILE A 167 -6.14 -15.52 -4.97
N ALA A 168 -5.56 -16.05 -3.89
CA ALA A 168 -4.50 -17.03 -3.95
C ALA A 168 -5.04 -18.39 -3.54
N GLN A 169 -4.68 -19.44 -4.28
CA GLN A 169 -5.22 -20.79 -4.09
C GLN A 169 -4.13 -21.85 -4.34
N GLY A 170 -4.10 -22.89 -3.52
CA GLY A 170 -3.23 -24.05 -3.74
C GLY A 170 -3.69 -24.87 -4.95
N GLU A 171 -2.78 -25.26 -5.84
CA GLU A 171 -3.12 -25.99 -7.07
C GLU A 171 -3.78 -27.35 -6.78
N ASN A 172 -3.41 -28.03 -5.68
CA ASN A 172 -3.89 -29.37 -5.37
C ASN A 172 -5.18 -29.39 -4.54
N ASP A 173 -5.53 -28.28 -3.89
CA ASP A 173 -6.73 -28.14 -3.07
C ASP A 173 -7.38 -26.77 -3.31
N VAL A 174 -8.36 -26.76 -4.22
CA VAL A 174 -9.13 -25.55 -4.54
C VAL A 174 -9.94 -25.01 -3.36
N SER A 175 -10.18 -25.80 -2.31
CA SER A 175 -10.82 -25.29 -1.09
C SER A 175 -9.86 -24.50 -0.21
N ASN A 176 -8.55 -24.73 -0.35
CA ASN A 176 -7.49 -23.98 0.31
C ASN A 176 -7.18 -22.70 -0.48
N SER A 177 -7.91 -21.63 -0.17
CA SER A 177 -7.75 -20.33 -0.80
C SER A 177 -7.84 -19.20 0.22
N THR A 178 -7.25 -18.06 -0.15
CA THR A 178 -7.31 -16.83 0.63
C THR A 178 -7.53 -15.64 -0.29
N ARG A 179 -8.09 -14.56 0.26
CA ARG A 179 -8.30 -13.29 -0.45
C ARG A 179 -7.18 -12.32 -0.13
N MET A 180 -7.16 -11.17 -0.81
CA MET A 180 -6.32 -10.02 -0.47
C MET A 180 -6.20 -9.83 1.06
N GLY A 181 -4.98 -9.59 1.55
CA GLY A 181 -4.71 -9.42 2.98
C GLY A 181 -4.65 -10.72 3.80
N GLY A 182 -5.01 -11.88 3.23
CA GLY A 182 -4.91 -13.16 3.91
C GLY A 182 -3.58 -13.88 3.71
N ASP A 183 -3.33 -14.89 4.54
CA ASP A 183 -2.20 -15.82 4.38
C ASP A 183 -2.70 -17.12 3.76
N LEU A 184 -1.90 -17.71 2.87
CA LEU A 184 -2.12 -19.03 2.31
C LEU A 184 -0.95 -19.93 2.70
N VAL A 185 -1.25 -21.09 3.28
CA VAL A 185 -0.26 -22.11 3.61
C VAL A 185 -0.44 -23.28 2.66
N VAL A 186 0.62 -23.64 1.93
CA VAL A 186 0.66 -24.78 1.02
C VAL A 186 1.84 -25.70 1.34
N PRO A 187 1.76 -27.00 0.97
CA PRO A 187 2.91 -27.90 1.00
C PRO A 187 4.12 -27.34 0.22
N ALA A 188 5.33 -27.63 0.71
CA ALA A 188 6.54 -27.20 0.02
C ALA A 188 6.63 -27.80 -1.39
N GLY A 189 6.83 -26.94 -2.39
CA GLY A 189 6.89 -27.33 -3.81
C GLY A 189 5.53 -27.39 -4.52
N GLU A 190 4.42 -27.13 -3.83
CA GLU A 190 3.12 -26.92 -4.47
C GLU A 190 3.05 -25.55 -5.13
N ASN A 191 2.49 -25.48 -6.34
CA ASN A 191 2.26 -24.20 -7.00
C ASN A 191 1.04 -23.50 -6.39
N VAL A 192 1.08 -22.17 -6.40
CA VAL A 192 -0.04 -21.31 -6.04
C VAL A 192 -0.57 -20.63 -7.29
N THR A 193 -1.87 -20.73 -7.52
CA THR A 193 -2.55 -19.92 -8.54
C THR A 193 -3.00 -18.62 -7.92
N VAL A 194 -2.63 -17.50 -8.54
CA VAL A 194 -3.11 -16.16 -8.18
C VAL A 194 -4.06 -15.69 -9.27
N SER A 195 -5.32 -15.45 -8.90
CA SER A 195 -6.36 -14.91 -9.78
C SER A 195 -6.63 -13.45 -9.42
N ILE A 196 -6.57 -12.58 -10.43
CA ILE A 196 -6.83 -11.14 -10.30
C ILE A 196 -7.99 -10.78 -11.23
N SER A 197 -9.08 -10.25 -10.68
CA SER A 197 -10.23 -9.78 -11.43
C SER A 197 -10.52 -8.32 -11.05
N MET A 198 -10.91 -7.51 -12.03
CA MET A 198 -11.19 -6.09 -11.80
C MET A 198 -12.30 -5.58 -12.70
N ASN A 199 -13.05 -4.60 -12.19
CA ASN A 199 -14.12 -3.93 -12.92
C ASN A 199 -13.64 -2.55 -13.38
N LEU A 200 -13.79 -2.25 -14.67
CA LEU A 200 -13.51 -0.92 -15.23
C LEU A 200 -14.84 -0.18 -15.36
N PRO A 201 -15.04 0.95 -14.65
CA PRO A 201 -16.28 1.69 -14.75
C PRO A 201 -16.44 2.33 -16.14
N GLU A 202 -17.69 2.59 -16.55
CA GLU A 202 -17.98 3.17 -17.87
C GLU A 202 -17.37 4.57 -18.03
N ALA A 203 -17.38 5.36 -16.95
CA ALA A 203 -16.78 6.68 -16.87
C ALA A 203 -16.32 6.97 -15.43
N ASN A 204 -15.32 7.83 -15.29
CA ASN A 204 -14.94 8.44 -14.01
C ASN A 204 -15.81 9.68 -13.72
N ASN A 205 -15.56 10.34 -12.57
CA ASN A 205 -16.29 11.56 -12.19
C ASN A 205 -16.09 12.77 -13.13
N ASN A 206 -15.09 12.75 -14.03
CA ASN A 206 -14.91 13.76 -15.07
C ASN A 206 -15.66 13.41 -16.38
N GLY A 207 -16.32 12.25 -16.44
CA GLY A 207 -16.98 11.73 -17.64
C GLY A 207 -16.02 11.06 -18.63
N ASP A 208 -14.74 10.92 -18.28
CA ASP A 208 -13.77 10.20 -19.11
C ASP A 208 -13.92 8.70 -18.91
N LYS A 209 -13.78 7.93 -19.98
CA LYS A 209 -13.68 6.48 -19.91
C LYS A 209 -12.29 6.07 -19.40
N PRO A 210 -12.17 5.37 -18.26
CA PRO A 210 -10.89 4.85 -17.80
C PRO A 210 -10.26 3.91 -18.83
N ASP A 211 -8.94 4.01 -18.98
CA ASP A 211 -8.17 3.22 -19.93
C ASP A 211 -7.00 2.52 -19.22
N LEU A 212 -7.31 1.39 -18.57
CA LEU A 212 -6.29 0.54 -17.96
C LEU A 212 -5.33 0.01 -19.03
N LYS A 213 -4.05 0.35 -18.90
CA LYS A 213 -3.01 0.01 -19.88
C LYS A 213 -2.32 -1.31 -19.58
N PHE A 214 -1.99 -1.53 -18.32
CA PHE A 214 -1.30 -2.72 -17.88
C PHE A 214 -1.59 -2.99 -16.39
N VAL A 215 -1.31 -4.22 -15.98
CA VAL A 215 -1.33 -4.66 -14.58
C VAL A 215 -0.02 -5.40 -14.34
N ASP A 216 0.77 -4.91 -13.38
CA ASP A 216 1.97 -5.60 -12.93
C ASP A 216 1.69 -6.33 -11.62
N VAL A 217 2.10 -7.61 -11.56
CA VAL A 217 2.11 -8.40 -10.33
C VAL A 217 3.50 -8.31 -9.73
N ILE A 218 3.59 -7.65 -8.58
CA ILE A 218 4.83 -7.49 -7.82
C ILE A 218 4.86 -8.54 -6.72
N ALA A 219 5.99 -9.22 -6.56
CA ALA A 219 6.20 -10.18 -5.49
C ALA A 219 7.59 -10.01 -4.87
N GLY A 220 7.70 -10.47 -3.62
CA GLY A 220 8.97 -10.53 -2.90
C GLY A 220 8.91 -11.51 -1.73
N TYR A 221 10.06 -11.72 -1.08
CA TYR A 221 10.17 -12.66 0.04
C TYR A 221 9.84 -12.00 1.38
N VAL A 222 9.19 -12.77 2.27
CA VAL A 222 9.04 -12.42 3.67
C VAL A 222 10.25 -12.96 4.44
N THR A 223 11.14 -12.06 4.87
CA THR A 223 12.41 -12.35 5.55
C THR A 223 12.30 -12.25 7.07
N GLY A 224 11.23 -11.64 7.59
CA GLY A 224 10.96 -11.47 9.01
C GLY A 224 11.43 -10.12 9.56
N LYS A 225 10.98 -9.78 10.77
CA LYS A 225 11.27 -8.47 11.39
C LYS A 225 12.74 -8.34 11.75
N ILE A 226 13.29 -7.16 11.48
CA ILE A 226 14.67 -6.80 11.82
C ILE A 226 14.74 -6.41 13.31
N ASP A 227 15.80 -6.86 14.00
CA ASP A 227 16.06 -6.47 15.39
C ASP A 227 16.42 -4.97 15.47
N PRO A 228 15.87 -4.19 16.41
CA PRO A 228 16.17 -2.76 16.53
C PRO A 228 17.65 -2.41 16.75
N THR A 229 18.48 -3.37 17.16
CA THR A 229 19.93 -3.19 17.34
C THR A 229 20.73 -3.50 16.08
N ASP A 230 20.10 -4.09 15.06
CA ASP A 230 20.73 -4.39 13.78
C ASP A 230 20.88 -3.10 12.94
N PRO A 231 22.05 -2.83 12.33
CA PRO A 231 22.21 -1.70 11.41
C PRO A 231 21.18 -1.64 10.27
N GLU A 232 20.71 -2.80 9.81
CA GLU A 232 19.69 -2.92 8.76
C GLU A 232 18.31 -2.43 9.22
N PHE A 233 18.10 -2.16 10.52
CA PHE A 233 16.86 -1.60 11.04
C PHE A 233 16.54 -0.20 10.49
N ASN A 234 17.52 0.48 9.88
CA ASN A 234 17.32 1.77 9.20
C ASN A 234 17.25 1.63 7.67
N LYS A 235 17.43 0.43 7.11
CA LYS A 235 17.41 0.18 5.66
C LYS A 235 15.99 0.35 5.09
N PRO A 236 15.72 1.33 4.20
CA PRO A 236 14.37 1.67 3.74
C PRO A 236 13.92 0.95 2.47
N PHE A 237 14.55 -0.18 2.14
CA PHE A 237 14.27 -0.93 0.92
C PHE A 237 14.42 -2.44 1.14
N ALA A 238 13.76 -3.21 0.28
CA ALA A 238 13.86 -4.65 0.18
C ALA A 238 14.66 -5.06 -1.06
N ASP A 239 15.48 -6.09 -0.94
CA ASP A 239 16.38 -6.53 -2.02
C ASP A 239 15.65 -7.43 -3.05
N ASP A 240 14.75 -8.28 -2.57
CA ASP A 240 14.08 -9.30 -3.38
C ASP A 240 12.65 -8.90 -3.73
N VAL A 241 12.49 -7.80 -4.48
CA VAL A 241 11.18 -7.34 -4.97
C VAL A 241 11.24 -7.13 -6.47
N SER A 242 10.32 -7.73 -7.19
CA SER A 242 10.28 -7.62 -8.65
C SER A 242 8.87 -7.77 -9.20
N VAL A 243 8.68 -7.29 -10.42
CA VAL A 243 7.52 -7.66 -11.24
C VAL A 243 7.73 -9.09 -11.71
N ILE A 244 6.84 -10.00 -11.31
CA ILE A 244 6.88 -11.41 -11.71
C ILE A 244 6.03 -11.71 -12.92
N GLN A 245 5.05 -10.85 -13.22
CA GLN A 245 4.18 -10.94 -14.39
C GLN A 245 3.62 -9.55 -14.72
N SER A 246 3.57 -9.22 -16.01
CA SER A 246 2.90 -8.04 -16.53
C SER A 246 1.81 -8.48 -17.50
N PHE A 247 0.64 -7.86 -17.41
CA PHE A 247 -0.46 -8.05 -18.34
C PHE A 247 -0.73 -6.72 -19.05
N GLU A 248 -0.57 -6.68 -20.38
CA GLU A 248 -0.82 -5.47 -21.15
C GLU A 248 -2.18 -5.53 -21.86
N LYS A 249 -2.81 -4.37 -22.04
CA LYS A 249 -4.06 -4.29 -22.77
C LYS A 249 -3.87 -4.76 -24.21
N GLY A 250 -4.57 -5.83 -24.58
CA GLY A 250 -4.57 -6.35 -25.95
C GLY A 250 -3.54 -7.43 -26.22
N THR A 251 -2.75 -7.84 -25.22
CA THR A 251 -2.01 -9.11 -25.26
C THR A 251 -2.90 -10.22 -24.70
N GLN A 252 -3.00 -11.34 -25.42
CA GLN A 252 -3.49 -12.58 -24.83
C GLN A 252 -2.25 -13.29 -24.29
N ASP A 253 -2.07 -13.24 -22.98
CA ASP A 253 -1.08 -14.08 -22.31
C ASP A 253 -1.73 -15.45 -22.13
N GLY A 254 -1.14 -16.46 -22.78
CA GLY A 254 -1.70 -17.81 -22.93
C GLY A 254 -1.58 -18.71 -21.70
#